data_AF-A0A392QW72-F1
#
_entry.id   AF-A0A392QW72-F1
#
_cell.length_a   1.000
_cell.length_b   1.000
_cell.length_c   1.000
_cell.angle_alpha   90.00
_cell.angle_beta   90.00
_cell.angle_gamma   90.00
#
_symmetry.space_group_name_H-M   'P 1'
#
loop_
_entity.id
_entity.type
_entity.pdbx_description
1 polymer ?
#
loop_
_entity_poly.entity_id
_entity_poly.type
_entity_poly.pdbx_seq_one_letter_code
_entity_poly.pdbx_strand_id
1 'polypeptide(L)'
;MAAHSACDFGGGKAEKLALAKYRQVIWQGRVLNSQFTDEELRSQGRCPMTPEEVGLLLAALGFDNSTRLYLASHKVYGGGARISTLKQLFPLMEDKKSLTS
;
A
#
# COMPACT_ATOMS: atom_id res chain seq x y z
N MET A 1 -8.66 -2.89 4.11
CA MET A 1 -7.61 -1.90 4.47
C MET A 1 -6.32 -2.64 4.84
N ALA A 2 -5.14 -2.15 4.45
CA ALA A 2 -3.85 -2.83 4.68
C ALA A 2 -3.60 -3.24 6.14
N ALA A 3 -3.99 -2.41 7.12
CA ALA A 3 -3.88 -2.76 8.52
C ALA A 3 -4.75 -3.97 8.93
N HIS A 4 -5.89 -4.17 8.26
CA HIS A 4 -6.83 -5.26 8.58
C HIS A 4 -6.36 -6.62 8.04
N SER A 5 -5.56 -6.67 6.97
CA SER A 5 -5.14 -7.95 6.37
C SER A 5 -4.09 -8.70 7.19
N ALA A 6 -3.44 -8.03 8.14
CA ALA A 6 -2.32 -8.54 8.92
C ALA A 6 -1.06 -8.92 8.13
N CYS A 7 -1.04 -8.66 6.81
CA CYS A 7 0.08 -8.93 5.93
C CYS A 7 1.26 -7.98 6.14
N ASP A 8 2.44 -8.42 5.71
CA ASP A 8 3.65 -7.62 5.56
C ASP A 8 3.73 -7.10 4.13
N PHE A 9 3.89 -5.78 3.94
CA PHE A 9 4.02 -5.20 2.61
C PHE A 9 5.47 -4.87 2.28
N GLY A 10 6.45 -5.21 3.13
CA GLY A 10 7.88 -4.99 2.88
C GLY A 10 8.43 -3.64 3.35
N GLY A 11 7.66 -2.86 4.11
CA GLY A 11 8.11 -1.57 4.68
C GLY A 11 8.89 -1.72 5.99
N GLY A 12 9.29 -2.94 6.35
CA GLY A 12 10.13 -3.23 7.50
C GLY A 12 9.47 -2.91 8.85
N LYS A 13 10.30 -2.67 9.87
CA LYS A 13 9.84 -2.48 11.25
C LYS A 13 8.91 -1.27 11.41
N ALA A 14 9.16 -0.19 10.66
CA ALA A 14 8.37 1.03 10.73
C ALA A 14 6.92 0.80 10.24
N GLU A 15 6.75 0.11 9.12
CA GLU A 15 5.44 -0.26 8.60
C GLU A 15 4.69 -1.17 9.58
N LYS A 16 5.35 -2.22 10.08
CA LYS A 16 4.75 -3.17 11.04
C LYS A 16 4.20 -2.46 12.28
N LEU A 17 4.97 -1.54 12.85
CA LEU A 17 4.57 -0.72 14.00
C LEU A 17 3.39 0.20 13.66
N ALA A 18 3.41 0.85 12.51
CA ALA A 18 2.32 1.73 12.07
C ALA A 18 1.02 0.94 11.86
N LEU A 19 1.07 -0.20 11.17
CA LEU A 19 -0.08 -1.07 10.94
C LEU A 19 -0.62 -1.69 12.24
N ALA A 20 0.24 -2.06 13.19
CA ALA A 20 -0.17 -2.48 14.52
C ALA A 20 -0.93 -1.36 15.26
N LYS A 21 -0.42 -0.12 15.22
CA LYS A 21 -1.10 1.04 15.81
C LYS A 21 -2.46 1.30 15.16
N TYR A 22 -2.56 1.21 13.82
CA TYR A 22 -3.84 1.39 13.13
C TYR A 22 -4.87 0.32 13.50
N ARG A 23 -4.46 -0.94 13.65
CA ARG A 23 -5.33 -2.02 14.14
C ARG A 23 -5.90 -1.72 15.52
N GLN A 24 -5.07 -1.20 16.42
CA GLN A 24 -5.49 -0.82 17.76
C GLN A 24 -6.46 0.36 17.75
N VAL A 25 -6.15 1.44 17.02
CA VAL A 25 -6.97 2.67 17.04
C VAL A 25 -8.28 2.50 16.28
N ILE A 26 -8.26 1.89 15.09
CA ILE A 26 -9.43 1.83 14.20
C ILE A 26 -10.34 0.65 14.57
N TRP A 27 -9.76 -0.50 14.93
CA TRP A 27 -10.51 -1.74 15.22
C TRP A 27 -10.51 -2.13 16.70
N GLN A 28 -10.05 -1.26 17.61
CA GLN A 28 -10.05 -1.53 19.05
C GLN A 28 -9.35 -2.86 19.41
N GLY A 29 -8.30 -3.22 18.65
CA GLY A 29 -7.57 -4.47 18.85
C GLY A 29 -8.29 -5.75 18.38
N ARG A 30 -9.47 -5.64 17.73
CA ARG A 30 -10.22 -6.80 17.21
C ARG A 30 -9.55 -7.47 16.01
N VAL A 31 -8.61 -6.79 15.35
CA VAL A 31 -7.76 -7.40 14.33
C VAL A 31 -6.59 -8.06 15.04
N LEU A 32 -6.73 -9.36 15.30
CA LEU A 32 -5.68 -10.19 15.86
C LEU A 32 -4.53 -10.36 14.85
N ASN A 33 -3.35 -10.72 15.36
CA ASN A 33 -2.29 -11.20 14.49
C ASN A 33 -2.77 -12.50 13.81
N SER A 34 -2.49 -12.60 12.52
CA SER A 34 -2.79 -13.82 11.77
C SER A 34 -2.01 -14.99 12.34
N GLN A 35 -2.64 -16.17 12.39
CA GLN A 35 -1.94 -17.43 12.65
C GLN A 35 -1.24 -17.96 11.39
N PHE A 36 -1.63 -17.45 10.22
CA PHE A 36 -1.07 -17.79 8.92
C PHE A 36 0.18 -16.96 8.62
N THR A 37 1.11 -17.55 7.86
CA THR A 37 2.24 -16.82 7.29
C THR A 37 1.78 -15.83 6.23
N ASP A 38 2.66 -14.91 5.86
CA ASP A 38 2.36 -13.89 4.86
C ASP A 38 2.13 -14.51 3.46
N GLU A 39 2.86 -15.58 3.14
CA GLU A 39 2.71 -16.37 1.92
C GLU A 39 1.33 -17.05 1.87
N GLU A 40 0.89 -17.64 2.98
CA GLU A 40 -0.43 -18.28 3.08
C GLU A 40 -1.54 -17.23 2.89
N LEU A 41 -1.42 -16.07 3.53
CA LEU A 41 -2.38 -14.97 3.38
C LEU A 41 -2.44 -14.47 1.93
N ARG A 42 -1.30 -14.32 1.25
CA ARG A 42 -1.26 -13.94 -0.17
C ARG A 42 -1.89 -15.00 -1.06
N SER A 43 -1.57 -16.28 -0.84
CA SER A 43 -2.12 -17.39 -1.64
C SER A 43 -3.65 -17.49 -1.56
N GLN A 44 -4.22 -17.08 -0.42
CA GLN A 44 -5.67 -17.04 -0.19
C GLN A 44 -6.33 -15.73 -0.67
N GLY A 45 -5.58 -14.81 -1.28
CA GLY A 45 -6.09 -13.50 -1.72
C GLY A 45 -6.45 -12.55 -0.59
N ARG A 46 -5.89 -12.76 0.62
CA ARG A 46 -6.21 -11.94 1.81
C ARG A 46 -5.34 -10.70 1.93
N CYS A 47 -4.20 -10.67 1.24
CA CYS A 47 -3.31 -9.51 1.19
C CYS A 47 -3.67 -8.58 0.03
N PRO A 48 -3.89 -7.28 0.30
CA PRO A 48 -3.89 -6.26 -0.74
C PRO A 48 -2.55 -6.21 -1.49
N MET A 49 -2.58 -5.64 -2.69
CA MET A 49 -1.37 -5.42 -3.47
C MET A 49 -0.45 -4.38 -2.82
N THR A 50 0.86 -4.56 -2.98
CA THR A 50 1.87 -3.54 -2.67
C THR A 50 1.84 -2.40 -3.70
N PRO A 51 2.40 -1.21 -3.40
CA PRO A 51 2.52 -0.14 -4.39
C PRO A 51 3.21 -0.59 -5.69
N GLU A 52 4.21 -1.46 -5.58
CA GLU A 52 4.95 -2.02 -6.71
C GLU A 52 4.07 -2.95 -7.56
N GLU A 53 3.31 -3.85 -6.93
CA GLU A 53 2.35 -4.73 -7.60
C GLU A 53 1.24 -3.95 -8.30
N VAL A 54 0.72 -2.89 -7.67
CA VAL A 54 -0.25 -1.98 -8.31
C VAL A 54 0.35 -1.33 -9.55
N GLY A 55 1.61 -0.89 -9.49
CA GLY A 55 2.30 -0.29 -10.64
C GLY A 55 2.43 -1.25 -11.82
N LEU A 56 2.83 -2.49 -11.55
CA LEU A 56 2.92 -3.55 -12.55
C LEU A 56 1.55 -3.90 -13.14
N LEU A 57 0.51 -3.99 -12.30
CA LEU A 57 -0.85 -4.26 -12.75
C LEU A 57 -1.35 -3.15 -13.69
N LEU A 58 -1.17 -1.88 -13.34
CA LEU A 58 -1.59 -0.75 -14.18
C LEU A 58 -0.86 -0.78 -15.52
N ALA A 59 0.44 -1.03 -15.53
CA ALA A 59 1.21 -1.16 -16.76
C ALA A 59 0.72 -2.34 -17.63
N ALA A 60 0.42 -3.48 -17.01
CA ALA A 60 -0.12 -4.65 -17.71
C ALA A 60 -1.53 -4.41 -18.29
N LEU A 61 -2.33 -3.54 -17.67
CA LEU A 61 -3.63 -3.10 -18.17
C LEU A 61 -3.54 -2.08 -19.31
N GLY A 62 -2.32 -1.65 -19.69
CA GLY A 62 -2.09 -0.71 -20.79
C GLY A 62 -2.06 0.76 -20.38
N PHE A 63 -2.04 1.07 -19.08
CA PHE A 63 -1.76 2.43 -18.64
C PHE A 63 -0.28 2.73 -18.81
N ASP A 64 0.03 3.95 -19.28
CA ASP A 64 1.38 4.39 -19.57
C ASP A 64 1.76 5.67 -18.78
N ASN A 65 2.93 6.22 -19.09
CA ASN A 65 3.44 7.42 -18.41
C ASN A 65 2.63 8.71 -18.71
N SER A 66 1.70 8.69 -19.66
CA SER A 66 0.78 9.79 -19.96
C SER A 66 -0.51 9.72 -19.12
N THR A 67 -0.70 8.62 -18.40
CA THR A 67 -1.87 8.41 -17.53
C THR A 67 -1.74 9.27 -16.27
N ARG A 68 -2.74 10.12 -16.03
CA ARG A 68 -2.84 10.87 -14.78
C ARG A 68 -3.43 10.00 -13.68
N LEU A 69 -2.70 9.84 -12.58
CA LEU A 69 -3.13 9.03 -11.44
C LEU A 69 -3.35 9.89 -10.20
N TYR A 70 -4.40 9.60 -9.44
CA TYR A 70 -4.59 10.16 -8.10
C TYR A 70 -4.20 9.14 -7.04
N LEU A 71 -3.19 9.47 -6.25
CA LEU A 71 -2.70 8.59 -5.19
C LEU A 71 -3.34 8.93 -3.84
N ALA A 72 -4.35 8.15 -3.47
CA ALA A 72 -4.96 8.18 -2.13
C ALA A 72 -4.17 7.32 -1.13
N SER A 73 -2.91 7.67 -0.87
CA SER A 73 -2.05 6.92 0.07
C SER A 73 -1.70 7.70 1.33
N HIS A 74 -1.32 6.98 2.38
CA HIS A 74 -0.71 7.55 3.57
C HIS A 74 0.77 7.14 3.63
N LYS A 75 1.56 7.80 4.48
CA LYS A 75 2.99 7.50 4.73
C LYS A 75 3.30 6.06 5.18
N VAL A 76 2.26 5.24 5.40
CA VAL A 76 2.39 3.86 5.92
C VAL A 76 3.18 2.94 4.99
N TYR A 77 3.08 3.13 3.68
CA TYR A 77 3.86 2.36 2.70
C TYR A 77 5.29 2.91 2.52
N GLY A 78 5.96 3.36 3.57
CA GLY A 78 7.33 3.91 3.46
C GLY A 78 7.41 5.29 2.78
N GLY A 79 6.28 5.96 2.55
CA GLY A 79 6.22 7.32 2.00
C GLY A 79 6.88 7.47 0.64
N GLY A 80 7.55 8.60 0.41
CA GLY A 80 8.13 8.94 -0.89
C GLY A 80 9.13 7.93 -1.42
N ALA A 81 9.83 7.18 -0.54
CA ALA A 81 10.82 6.20 -0.97
C ALA A 81 10.19 5.05 -1.78
N ARG A 82 9.09 4.44 -1.31
CA ARG A 82 8.43 3.36 -2.06
C ARG A 82 7.51 3.87 -3.17
N ILE A 83 6.95 5.07 -3.00
CA ILE A 83 6.14 5.71 -4.05
C ILE A 83 7.01 6.16 -5.23
N SER A 84 8.32 6.38 -5.04
CA SER A 84 9.22 6.83 -6.11
C SER A 84 9.22 5.91 -7.32
N THR A 85 9.23 4.59 -7.11
CA THR A 85 9.17 3.60 -8.19
C THR A 85 7.86 3.68 -8.98
N LEU A 86 6.73 3.83 -8.29
CA LEU A 86 5.44 4.01 -8.94
C LEU A 86 5.37 5.33 -9.71
N LYS A 87 5.99 6.39 -9.18
CA LYS A 87 6.06 7.71 -9.83
C LYS A 87 6.99 7.72 -11.06
N GLN A 88 7.99 6.85 -11.12
CA GLN A 88 8.81 6.67 -12.33
C GLN A 88 8.00 6.06 -13.48
N LEU A 89 7.11 5.11 -13.18
CA LEU A 89 6.19 4.52 -14.16
C LEU A 89 5.07 5.50 -14.55
N PHE A 90 4.55 6.24 -13.58
CA PHE A 90 3.43 7.17 -13.74
C PHE A 90 3.80 8.57 -13.22
N PRO A 91 4.46 9.40 -14.04
CA PRO A 91 4.98 10.70 -13.61
C PRO A 91 3.88 11.74 -13.34
N LEU A 92 2.71 11.61 -13.98
CA LEU A 92 1.54 12.50 -13.81
C LEU A 92 0.69 12.09 -12.60
N MET A 93 1.35 11.89 -11.46
CA MET A 93 0.71 11.47 -10.22
C MET A 93 0.42 12.65 -9.32
N GLU A 94 -0.84 12.79 -8.94
CA GLU A 94 -1.37 13.80 -8.04
C GLU A 94 -1.72 13.19 -6.68
N ASP A 95 -1.69 14.00 -5.63
CA ASP A 95 -2.19 13.64 -4.31
C ASP A 95 -3.12 14.73 -3.76
N LYS A 96 -3.68 14.51 -2.57
CA LYS A 96 -4.59 15.48 -1.95
C LYS A 96 -3.98 16.88 -1.88
N LYS A 97 -2.67 17.01 -1.62
CA LYS A 97 -2.01 18.30 -1.47
C LYS A 97 -1.80 18.97 -2.82
N SER A 98 -1.35 18.22 -3.83
CA SER A 98 -1.11 18.79 -5.16
C SER A 98 -2.41 19.23 -5.86
N LEU A 99 -3.55 18.60 -5.54
CA LEU A 99 -4.86 19.02 -6.09
C LEU A 99 -5.46 20.26 -5.41
N THR A 100 -5.06 20.59 -4.19
CA THR A 100 -5.63 21.72 -3.43
C THR A 100 -4.67 22.89 -3.27
N SER A 101 -3.51 22.83 -3.94
CA SER A 101 -2.52 23.92 -3.98
C SER A 101 -2.67 24.70 -5.27
#